data_AF-A0AAN6LT81-F1
#
_entry.id   AF-A0AAN6LT81-F1
#
_cell.length_a   1.000
_cell.length_b   1.000
_cell.length_c   1.000
_cell.angle_alpha   90.00
_cell.angle_beta   90.00
_cell.angle_gamma   90.00
#
_symmetry.space_group_name_H-M   'P 1'
#
loop_
_entity.id
_entity.type
_entity.pdbx_description
1 polymer ?
#
loop_
_entity_poly.entity_id
_entity_poly.type
_entity_poly.pdbx_seq_one_letter_code
_entity_poly.pdbx_strand_id
1 'polypeptide(L)'
;MTNARAAAIDYPESIAHDIPYSAPPSPANPVIKGRLLAFLAALVETAPLLPTILYNNAGFNVLRTRTELDGVEPRFDPTVIRSRDLGDDKPTSDLFYKSLRVPPENTPGRFYTVADYHDAYKSGRLTPSDVVEVLLPLIRRDVAKRSSHSTAFTETQVDAVRRAAEASTRRWKEGKSLGRLDGVPFGAKDDLDVKGYKRHIGTEKDYTEGKEVETSWCVAKVEEAGGIMVGKLSMHELGMDTTNNNPNWGTPLNPYNLSYYTGGSTGGGACAVASGLIPFVIGSDGGGSIRIPSNYCGLYGLKPSHGRVSTLPLSSFDNSVTVRGPVASNMADLDLSYRTLAVPNPSDHLSNKFPHPRPFPGLSSSRTRTLGICKPWFDRADPAVQQACHSALQFLISEYNYKVVDISMPLTYEGQIAHAMTILAETTTKAKSLANLTPANKILLSVSRATPATDYLLAQKVRTIHMQHLAHLFKQHPGLIIVTPTTPNAGWPIGEGELTHGMTDGNMQVRNMEPISQF
;
A
#
# COMPACT_ATOMS: atom_id res chain seq x y z
N MET A 1 -7.77 28.79 -27.69
CA MET A 1 -8.68 27.63 -27.68
C MET A 1 -8.92 27.25 -26.22
N THR A 2 -10.14 27.44 -25.77
CA THR A 2 -10.61 27.15 -24.41
C THR A 2 -10.37 25.68 -24.07
N ASN A 3 -9.43 25.42 -23.15
CA ASN A 3 -9.24 24.11 -22.55
C ASN A 3 -10.53 23.75 -21.79
N ALA A 4 -11.45 23.03 -22.44
CA ALA A 4 -12.46 22.26 -21.75
C ALA A 4 -11.71 21.27 -20.85
N ARG A 5 -11.51 21.64 -19.58
CA ARG A 5 -11.02 20.71 -18.57
C ARG A 5 -12.00 19.54 -18.60
N ALA A 6 -11.51 18.34 -18.90
CA ALA A 6 -12.30 17.12 -18.84
C ALA A 6 -13.08 17.13 -17.51
N ALA A 7 -14.40 17.02 -17.60
CA ALA A 7 -15.24 16.90 -16.41
C ALA A 7 -14.71 15.73 -15.56
N ALA A 8 -14.94 15.76 -14.24
CA ALA A 8 -14.66 14.62 -13.39
C ALA A 8 -15.95 14.21 -12.71
N ILE A 9 -16.21 12.91 -12.69
CA ILE A 9 -17.32 12.30 -11.98
C ILE A 9 -17.00 12.40 -10.48
N ASP A 10 -17.99 12.84 -9.70
CA ASP A 10 -17.93 13.00 -8.24
C ASP A 10 -16.82 13.93 -7.70
N TYR A 11 -16.38 14.88 -8.53
CA TYR A 11 -15.40 15.89 -8.11
C TYR A 11 -15.97 16.74 -6.95
N PRO A 12 -15.26 16.88 -5.82
CA PRO A 12 -15.74 17.66 -4.68
C PRO A 12 -15.84 19.15 -5.02
N GLU A 13 -16.71 19.87 -4.32
CA GLU A 13 -16.78 21.31 -4.41
C GLU A 13 -15.44 21.95 -4.02
N SER A 14 -14.97 22.93 -4.77
CA SER A 14 -13.67 23.57 -4.55
C SER A 14 -13.79 24.68 -3.49
N ILE A 15 -13.69 24.31 -2.21
CA ILE A 15 -13.76 25.24 -1.07
C ILE A 15 -12.42 25.32 -0.33
N ALA A 16 -11.91 26.53 -0.11
CA ALA A 16 -10.77 26.74 0.78
C ALA A 16 -11.22 26.64 2.24
N HIS A 17 -10.38 26.04 3.06
CA HIS A 17 -10.65 25.78 4.47
C HIS A 17 -9.43 26.25 5.24
N ASP A 18 -9.43 27.53 5.62
CA ASP A 18 -8.29 28.22 6.21
C ASP A 18 -8.26 27.99 7.73
N ILE A 19 -8.06 26.74 8.12
CA ILE A 19 -7.96 26.33 9.52
C ILE A 19 -6.46 26.30 9.90
N PRO A 20 -6.02 27.09 10.91
CA PRO A 20 -4.63 27.11 11.33
C PRO A 20 -4.13 25.72 11.75
N TYR A 21 -2.85 25.47 11.51
CA TYR A 21 -2.21 24.23 11.93
C TYR A 21 -2.22 24.09 13.46
N SER A 22 -2.62 22.90 13.94
CA SER A 22 -2.46 22.48 15.33
C SER A 22 -1.58 21.24 15.39
N ALA A 23 -0.55 21.28 16.23
CA ALA A 23 0.19 20.07 16.59
C ALA A 23 -0.74 19.09 17.33
N PRO A 24 -0.54 17.77 17.21
CA PRO A 24 -1.30 16.82 17.98
C PRO A 24 -0.92 16.91 19.46
N PRO A 25 -1.78 16.41 20.36
CA PRO A 25 -1.44 16.26 21.76
C PRO A 25 -0.27 15.30 21.96
N SER A 26 0.37 15.41 23.13
CA SER A 26 1.40 14.48 23.56
C SER A 26 0.86 13.04 23.57
N PRO A 27 1.65 12.04 23.14
CA PRO A 27 1.23 10.65 23.15
C PRO A 27 0.88 10.16 24.56
N ALA A 28 -0.27 9.48 24.70
CA ALA A 28 -0.78 9.02 26.00
C ALA A 28 -1.15 7.53 26.01
N ASN A 29 -1.04 6.81 24.88
CA ASN A 29 -1.36 5.39 24.84
C ASN A 29 -0.25 4.55 25.49
N PRO A 30 -0.59 3.55 26.32
CA PRO A 30 0.39 2.64 26.88
C PRO A 30 0.96 1.74 25.78
N VAL A 31 2.28 1.50 25.82
CA VAL A 31 2.93 0.48 24.99
C VAL A 31 2.94 -0.83 25.75
N ILE A 32 2.32 -1.86 25.18
CA ILE A 32 2.22 -3.18 25.82
C ILE A 32 2.75 -4.23 24.86
N LYS A 33 3.62 -5.11 25.35
CA LYS A 33 4.27 -6.15 24.55
C LYS A 33 4.45 -7.45 25.33
N GLY A 34 4.85 -8.51 24.62
CA GLY A 34 5.19 -9.78 25.25
C GLY A 34 4.00 -10.47 25.92
N ARG A 35 4.25 -11.22 26.99
CA ARG A 35 3.21 -11.99 27.70
C ARG A 35 2.14 -11.11 28.36
N LEU A 36 2.49 -9.90 28.78
CA LEU A 36 1.53 -8.96 29.36
C LEU A 36 0.44 -8.58 28.35
N LEU A 37 0.81 -8.43 27.08
CA LEU A 37 -0.14 -8.16 26.00
C LEU A 37 -1.17 -9.28 25.85
N ALA A 38 -0.72 -10.54 25.87
CA ALA A 38 -1.60 -11.70 25.76
C ALA A 38 -2.63 -11.75 26.91
N PHE A 39 -2.20 -11.45 28.13
CA PHE A 39 -3.08 -11.38 29.29
C PHE A 39 -4.10 -10.23 29.19
N LEU A 40 -3.64 -9.02 28.87
CA LEU A 40 -4.52 -7.85 28.79
C LEU A 40 -5.51 -7.92 27.63
N ALA A 41 -5.16 -8.58 26.52
CA ALA A 41 -6.07 -8.76 25.40
C ALA A 41 -7.36 -9.51 25.80
N ALA A 42 -7.27 -10.52 26.68
CA ALA A 42 -8.44 -11.24 27.19
C ALA A 42 -9.32 -10.37 28.11
N LEU A 43 -8.70 -9.45 28.86
CA LEU A 43 -9.41 -8.52 29.74
C LEU A 43 -10.21 -7.47 28.95
N VAL A 44 -9.62 -6.93 27.87
CA VAL A 44 -10.28 -5.91 27.03
C VAL A 44 -11.57 -6.43 26.39
N GLU A 45 -11.62 -7.70 26.01
CA GLU A 45 -12.82 -8.32 25.44
C GLU A 45 -13.93 -8.53 26.48
N THR A 46 -13.56 -8.79 27.73
CA THR A 46 -14.52 -9.17 28.79
C THR A 46 -14.97 -8.00 29.65
N ALA A 47 -14.23 -6.89 29.70
CA ALA A 47 -14.55 -5.71 30.49
C ALA A 47 -15.31 -4.65 29.66
N PRO A 48 -16.63 -4.44 29.89
CA PRO A 48 -17.47 -3.64 28.97
C PRO A 48 -17.06 -2.17 28.79
N LEU A 49 -16.47 -1.54 29.82
CA LEU A 49 -16.08 -0.12 29.78
C LEU A 49 -14.65 0.11 29.27
N LEU A 50 -13.81 -0.92 29.28
CA LEU A 50 -12.38 -0.77 28.98
C LEU A 50 -12.14 -0.36 27.51
N PRO A 51 -12.80 -0.95 26.50
CA PRO A 51 -12.70 -0.47 25.12
C PRO A 51 -13.04 1.02 24.94
N THR A 52 -14.08 1.51 25.62
CA THR A 52 -14.49 2.93 25.54
C THR A 52 -13.47 3.86 26.20
N ILE A 53 -12.86 3.45 27.31
CA ILE A 53 -11.77 4.20 27.96
C ILE A 53 -10.58 4.30 27.02
N LEU A 54 -10.15 3.17 26.43
CA LEU A 54 -9.06 3.12 25.48
C LEU A 54 -9.35 3.92 24.21
N TYR A 55 -10.60 3.91 23.72
CA TYR A 55 -11.05 4.71 22.59
C TYR A 55 -10.85 6.22 22.84
N ASN A 56 -11.28 6.70 24.01
CA ASN A 56 -11.09 8.10 24.39
C ASN A 56 -9.61 8.42 24.64
N ASN A 57 -8.84 7.51 25.25
CA ASN A 57 -7.40 7.69 25.47
C ASN A 57 -6.61 7.79 24.16
N ALA A 58 -7.05 7.05 23.13
CA ALA A 58 -6.48 7.13 21.78
C ALA A 58 -6.84 8.44 21.04
N GLY A 59 -7.70 9.29 21.62
CA GLY A 59 -8.10 10.57 21.05
C GLY A 59 -9.20 10.46 19.99
N PHE A 60 -9.85 9.31 19.84
CA PHE A 60 -10.90 9.15 18.82
C PHE A 60 -12.14 10.03 19.04
N ASN A 61 -12.32 10.56 20.25
CA ASN A 61 -13.37 11.52 20.59
C ASN A 61 -13.04 12.98 20.19
N VAL A 62 -11.85 13.26 19.64
CA VAL A 62 -11.39 14.63 19.33
C VAL A 62 -12.33 15.40 18.40
N LEU A 63 -13.06 14.69 17.53
CA LEU A 63 -13.95 15.31 16.55
C LEU A 63 -15.22 15.91 17.16
N ARG A 64 -15.62 15.47 18.36
CA ARG A 64 -16.90 15.87 19.00
C ARG A 64 -16.99 17.36 19.34
N THR A 65 -15.85 18.03 19.48
CA THR A 65 -15.77 19.45 19.86
C THR A 65 -15.34 20.35 18.69
N ARG A 66 -15.30 19.83 17.46
CA ARG A 66 -14.84 20.58 16.28
C ARG A 66 -16.01 21.28 15.59
N THR A 67 -16.12 22.59 15.82
CA THR A 67 -17.16 23.44 15.23
C THR A 67 -16.97 23.61 13.73
N GLU A 68 -15.77 23.36 13.19
CA GLU A 68 -15.50 23.36 11.75
C GLU A 68 -16.27 22.26 11.00
N LEU A 69 -16.82 21.28 11.72
CA LEU A 69 -17.65 20.20 11.15
C LEU A 69 -19.15 20.55 11.12
N ASP A 70 -19.55 21.68 11.71
CA ASP A 70 -20.94 22.12 11.73
C ASP A 70 -21.39 22.53 10.32
N GLY A 71 -22.55 22.05 9.88
CA GLY A 71 -23.06 22.30 8.53
C GLY A 71 -22.33 21.58 7.39
N VAL A 72 -21.27 20.80 7.68
CA VAL A 72 -20.60 19.95 6.68
C VAL A 72 -21.36 18.63 6.53
N GLU A 73 -21.69 18.27 5.28
CA GLU A 73 -22.28 16.98 4.95
C GLU A 73 -21.21 15.88 4.87
N PRO A 74 -21.47 14.67 5.43
CA PRO A 74 -20.50 13.57 5.40
C PRO A 74 -20.35 12.99 3.98
N ARG A 75 -19.10 12.71 3.57
CA ARG A 75 -18.78 12.02 2.33
C ARG A 75 -18.23 10.62 2.61
N PHE A 76 -18.90 9.59 2.10
CA PHE A 76 -18.51 8.18 2.34
C PHE A 76 -17.68 7.56 1.21
N ASP A 77 -17.87 8.00 -0.04
CA ASP A 77 -17.10 7.52 -1.19
C ASP A 77 -16.07 8.60 -1.58
N PRO A 78 -14.75 8.30 -1.54
CA PRO A 78 -13.71 9.25 -1.94
C PRO A 78 -13.45 9.26 -3.45
N THR A 79 -14.14 8.44 -4.24
CA THR A 79 -13.79 8.21 -5.63
C THR A 79 -14.00 9.46 -6.47
N VAL A 80 -12.96 9.87 -7.18
CA VAL A 80 -13.01 10.94 -8.18
C VAL A 80 -12.47 10.38 -9.49
N ILE A 81 -13.30 10.36 -10.53
CA ILE A 81 -12.96 9.75 -11.82
C ILE A 81 -12.88 10.83 -12.88
N ARG A 82 -11.72 10.98 -13.51
CA ARG A 82 -11.58 11.87 -14.67
C ARG A 82 -12.41 11.34 -15.85
N SER A 83 -13.17 12.20 -16.52
CA SER A 83 -13.87 11.85 -17.77
C SER A 83 -12.89 11.39 -18.84
N ARG A 84 -13.32 10.40 -19.63
CA ARG A 84 -12.56 9.82 -20.74
C ARG A 84 -12.38 10.85 -21.87
N ASP A 85 -11.17 10.98 -22.40
CA ASP A 85 -10.89 11.73 -23.62
C ASP A 85 -10.83 10.77 -24.83
N LEU A 86 -11.01 11.29 -26.05
CA LEU A 86 -10.80 10.53 -27.30
C LEU A 86 -9.33 10.02 -27.36
N GLY A 87 -9.14 8.70 -27.38
CA GLY A 87 -7.82 8.05 -27.40
C GLY A 87 -7.47 7.21 -26.16
N ASP A 88 -8.34 7.21 -25.15
CA ASP A 88 -8.17 6.48 -23.88
C ASP A 88 -8.37 4.96 -23.94
N ASP A 89 -8.84 4.45 -25.08
CA ASP A 89 -9.21 3.04 -25.24
C ASP A 89 -8.09 2.17 -25.83
N LYS A 90 -6.90 2.73 -26.11
CA LYS A 90 -5.79 1.94 -26.65
C LYS A 90 -4.90 1.38 -25.53
N PRO A 91 -4.64 0.06 -25.51
CA PRO A 91 -3.63 -0.53 -24.64
C PRO A 91 -2.28 0.18 -24.83
N THR A 92 -1.57 0.39 -23.73
CA THR A 92 -0.23 0.99 -23.76
C THR A 92 0.76 0.14 -24.52
N SER A 93 1.46 0.75 -25.48
CA SER A 93 2.54 0.10 -26.25
C SER A 93 3.80 -0.12 -25.40
N ASP A 94 4.51 -1.22 -25.64
CA ASP A 94 5.81 -1.58 -25.03
C ASP A 94 6.96 -0.56 -25.21
N LEU A 95 6.77 0.45 -26.06
CA LEU A 95 7.76 1.49 -26.37
C LEU A 95 8.17 2.33 -25.16
N PHE A 96 7.29 2.47 -24.15
CA PHE A 96 7.53 3.34 -22.99
C PHE A 96 8.49 2.75 -21.96
N TYR A 97 8.55 1.42 -21.84
CA TYR A 97 9.46 0.79 -20.89
C TYR A 97 10.94 1.06 -21.23
N LYS A 98 11.28 1.25 -22.52
CA LYS A 98 12.62 1.67 -22.96
C LYS A 98 12.98 3.11 -22.53
N SER A 99 11.99 3.94 -22.22
CA SER A 99 12.19 5.35 -21.81
C SER A 99 12.33 5.52 -20.29
N LEU A 100 12.06 4.47 -19.52
CA LEU A 100 12.20 4.47 -18.07
C LEU A 100 13.65 4.15 -17.70
N ARG A 101 14.20 4.90 -16.73
CA ARG A 101 15.58 4.76 -16.29
C ARG A 101 15.74 3.46 -15.49
N VAL A 102 16.08 2.38 -16.17
CA VAL A 102 16.65 1.20 -15.53
C VAL A 102 18.10 1.54 -15.14
N PRO A 103 18.55 1.31 -13.89
CA PRO A 103 19.94 1.57 -13.53
C PRO A 103 20.91 0.77 -14.42
N PRO A 104 22.10 1.28 -14.78
CA PRO A 104 23.08 0.53 -15.57
C PRO A 104 23.44 -0.84 -14.96
N GLU A 105 23.76 -1.85 -15.78
CA GLU A 105 24.09 -3.23 -15.34
C GLU A 105 25.23 -3.30 -14.32
N ASN A 106 26.20 -2.40 -14.43
CA ASN A 106 27.36 -2.33 -13.54
C ASN A 106 27.13 -1.51 -12.26
N THR A 107 25.90 -1.08 -11.98
CA THR A 107 25.59 -0.30 -10.77
C THR A 107 25.72 -1.19 -9.52
N PRO A 108 26.61 -0.88 -8.55
CA PRO A 108 26.75 -1.67 -7.33
C PRO A 108 25.43 -1.77 -6.57
N GLY A 109 25.06 -2.99 -6.14
CA GLY A 109 23.83 -3.23 -5.36
C GLY A 109 22.53 -3.08 -6.16
N ARG A 110 22.57 -3.05 -7.50
CA ARG A 110 21.38 -3.02 -8.35
C ARG A 110 20.57 -4.32 -8.23
N PHE A 111 19.24 -4.18 -8.17
CA PHE A 111 18.30 -5.28 -8.29
C PHE A 111 18.11 -5.74 -9.75
N TYR A 112 17.90 -7.04 -9.96
CA TYR A 112 17.39 -7.54 -11.23
C TYR A 112 15.99 -6.97 -11.49
N THR A 113 15.82 -6.45 -12.69
CA THR A 113 14.60 -5.77 -13.17
C THR A 113 13.83 -6.66 -14.12
N VAL A 114 12.57 -6.33 -14.40
CA VAL A 114 11.79 -7.02 -15.44
C VAL A 114 12.52 -7.02 -16.79
N ALA A 115 13.25 -5.95 -17.12
CA ALA A 115 14.10 -5.86 -18.30
C ALA A 115 15.16 -6.97 -18.34
N ASP A 116 15.86 -7.18 -17.22
CA ASP A 116 16.96 -8.14 -17.15
C ASP A 116 16.47 -9.58 -17.31
N TYR A 117 15.32 -9.92 -16.71
CA TYR A 117 14.67 -11.22 -16.91
C TYR A 117 14.27 -11.38 -18.39
N HIS A 118 13.59 -10.39 -18.96
CA HIS A 118 13.16 -10.44 -20.36
C HIS A 118 14.34 -10.62 -21.32
N ASP A 119 15.42 -9.85 -21.15
CA ASP A 119 16.60 -9.92 -22.01
C ASP A 119 17.38 -11.23 -21.82
N ALA A 120 17.42 -11.78 -20.59
CA ALA A 120 17.99 -13.10 -20.33
C ALA A 120 17.22 -14.23 -21.03
N TYR A 121 15.89 -14.17 -21.01
CA TYR A 121 15.04 -15.16 -21.67
C TYR A 121 15.08 -15.04 -23.19
N LYS A 122 15.06 -13.80 -23.70
CA LYS A 122 15.14 -13.51 -25.13
C LYS A 122 16.46 -13.96 -25.75
N SER A 123 17.57 -13.81 -25.03
CA SER A 123 18.89 -14.27 -25.48
C SER A 123 19.11 -15.77 -25.30
N GLY A 124 18.22 -16.45 -24.56
CA GLY A 124 18.39 -17.85 -24.18
C GLY A 124 19.48 -18.09 -23.13
N ARG A 125 20.02 -17.03 -22.51
CA ARG A 125 21.01 -17.12 -21.42
C ARG A 125 20.45 -17.81 -20.18
N LEU A 126 19.17 -17.59 -19.91
CA LEU A 126 18.39 -18.25 -18.87
C LEU A 126 17.01 -18.59 -19.42
N THR A 127 16.31 -19.49 -18.75
CA THR A 127 14.88 -19.74 -18.96
C THR A 127 14.07 -19.41 -17.71
N PRO A 128 12.76 -19.13 -17.84
CA PRO A 128 11.86 -19.01 -16.70
C PRO A 128 11.91 -20.21 -15.75
N SER A 129 12.09 -21.42 -16.29
CA SER A 129 12.27 -22.65 -15.51
C SER A 129 13.54 -22.62 -14.65
N ASP A 130 14.67 -22.16 -15.20
CA ASP A 130 15.93 -22.05 -14.46
C ASP A 130 15.78 -21.10 -13.26
N VAL A 131 15.11 -19.96 -13.47
CA VAL A 131 14.85 -18.96 -12.42
C VAL A 131 13.98 -19.55 -11.31
N VAL A 132 12.90 -20.24 -11.66
CA VAL A 132 11.99 -20.83 -10.67
C VAL A 132 12.66 -21.92 -9.83
N GLU A 133 13.49 -22.79 -10.43
CA GLU A 133 14.17 -23.84 -9.66
C GLU A 133 15.19 -23.28 -8.66
N VAL A 134 15.81 -22.13 -8.95
CA VAL A 134 16.67 -21.42 -7.99
C VAL A 134 15.85 -20.73 -6.90
N LEU A 135 14.69 -20.18 -7.25
CA LEU A 135 13.85 -19.41 -6.33
C LEU A 135 13.11 -20.29 -5.30
N LEU A 136 12.60 -21.45 -5.73
CA LEU A 136 11.75 -22.32 -4.89
C LEU A 136 12.39 -22.70 -3.54
N PRO A 137 13.67 -23.12 -3.46
CA PRO A 137 14.32 -23.42 -2.17
C PRO A 137 14.42 -22.21 -1.22
N LEU A 138 14.38 -20.98 -1.75
CA LEU A 138 14.51 -19.75 -0.96
C LEU A 138 13.17 -19.30 -0.35
N ILE A 139 12.06 -19.55 -1.04
CA ILE A 139 10.75 -18.99 -0.69
C ILE A 139 9.82 -19.98 0.03
N ARG A 140 10.05 -21.28 -0.14
CA ARG A 140 9.15 -22.32 0.37
C ARG A 140 9.19 -22.47 1.89
N ARG A 141 8.01 -22.74 2.46
CA ARG A 141 7.80 -23.01 3.89
C ARG A 141 7.49 -24.48 4.19
N ASP A 142 7.07 -25.23 3.18
CA ASP A 142 6.71 -26.65 3.21
C ASP A 142 7.95 -27.57 3.07
N VAL A 143 9.10 -27.12 3.60
CA VAL A 143 10.37 -27.85 3.58
C VAL A 143 10.96 -27.89 5.00
N ALA A 144 11.71 -28.97 5.30
CA ALA A 144 12.27 -29.19 6.64
C ALA A 144 13.27 -28.11 7.06
N LYS A 145 14.15 -27.69 6.13
CA LYS A 145 15.12 -26.61 6.35
C LYS A 145 14.70 -25.36 5.58
N ARG A 146 14.01 -24.46 6.27
CA ARG A 146 13.54 -23.19 5.71
C ARG A 146 14.68 -22.20 5.56
N SER A 147 14.71 -21.51 4.43
CA SER A 147 15.49 -20.28 4.25
C SER A 147 14.92 -19.16 5.11
N SER A 148 15.75 -18.20 5.54
CA SER A 148 15.31 -16.99 6.24
C SER A 148 14.32 -16.16 5.40
N HIS A 149 14.46 -16.21 4.07
CA HIS A 149 13.58 -15.52 3.12
C HIS A 149 12.16 -16.10 3.06
N SER A 150 11.95 -17.36 3.45
CA SER A 150 10.63 -18.00 3.41
C SER A 150 9.60 -17.32 4.32
N THR A 151 10.04 -16.56 5.33
CA THR A 151 9.15 -15.77 6.21
C THR A 151 8.43 -14.64 5.48
N ALA A 152 8.95 -14.20 4.32
CA ALA A 152 8.29 -13.22 3.46
C ALA A 152 7.05 -13.79 2.74
N PHE A 153 6.90 -15.11 2.73
CA PHE A 153 5.82 -15.83 2.06
C PHE A 153 4.92 -16.55 3.09
N THR A 154 3.73 -16.94 2.68
CA THR A 154 2.82 -17.81 3.46
C THR A 154 2.57 -19.14 2.76
N GLU A 155 2.38 -19.11 1.44
CA GLU A 155 2.07 -20.29 0.63
C GLU A 155 2.71 -20.20 -0.77
N THR A 156 3.22 -21.33 -1.26
CA THR A 156 3.78 -21.49 -2.62
C THR A 156 3.25 -22.79 -3.22
N GLN A 157 2.54 -22.71 -4.34
CA GLN A 157 2.01 -23.89 -5.04
C GLN A 157 3.02 -24.43 -6.06
N VAL A 158 4.00 -25.19 -5.57
CA VAL A 158 5.21 -25.62 -6.31
C VAL A 158 4.90 -26.15 -7.71
N ASP A 159 3.95 -27.08 -7.83
CA ASP A 159 3.61 -27.68 -9.13
C ASP A 159 2.97 -26.68 -10.09
N ALA A 160 2.15 -25.75 -9.57
CA ALA A 160 1.58 -24.69 -10.39
C ALA A 160 2.65 -23.70 -10.85
N VAL A 161 3.58 -23.32 -9.97
CA VAL A 161 4.71 -22.44 -10.30
C VAL A 161 5.59 -23.07 -11.38
N ARG A 162 5.95 -24.36 -11.24
CA ARG A 162 6.73 -25.11 -12.24
C ARG A 162 6.02 -25.20 -13.58
N ARG A 163 4.72 -25.56 -13.60
CA ARG A 163 3.93 -25.62 -14.84
C ARG A 163 3.86 -24.27 -15.55
N ALA A 164 3.69 -23.18 -14.80
CA ALA A 164 3.69 -21.83 -15.37
C ALA A 164 5.07 -21.47 -15.98
N ALA A 165 6.15 -21.82 -15.28
CA ALA A 165 7.52 -21.62 -15.75
C ALA A 165 7.82 -22.43 -17.01
N GLU A 166 7.46 -23.71 -17.05
CA GLU A 166 7.61 -24.58 -18.23
C GLU A 166 6.83 -24.05 -19.44
N ALA A 167 5.60 -23.58 -19.22
CA ALA A 167 4.79 -22.97 -20.27
C ALA A 167 5.44 -21.70 -20.83
N SER A 168 5.99 -20.84 -19.97
CA SER A 168 6.74 -19.65 -20.38
C SER A 168 8.04 -20.01 -21.11
N THR A 169 8.82 -20.96 -20.58
CA THR A 169 10.04 -21.48 -21.22
C THR A 169 9.75 -21.99 -22.63
N ARG A 170 8.64 -22.72 -22.84
CA ARG A 170 8.22 -23.17 -24.17
C ARG A 170 7.89 -22.01 -25.10
N ARG A 171 7.13 -21.01 -24.63
CA ARG A 171 6.81 -19.80 -25.41
C ARG A 171 8.08 -19.06 -25.85
N TRP A 172 9.05 -18.90 -24.96
CA TRP A 172 10.34 -18.29 -25.29
C TRP A 172 11.12 -19.08 -26.34
N LYS A 173 11.20 -20.41 -26.21
CA LYS A 173 11.85 -21.29 -27.22
C LYS A 173 11.19 -21.24 -28.59
N GLU A 174 9.87 -21.07 -28.64
CA GLU A 174 9.09 -20.97 -29.88
C GLU A 174 9.04 -19.55 -30.47
N GLY A 175 9.63 -18.54 -29.81
CA GLY A 175 9.53 -17.14 -30.24
C GLY A 175 8.14 -16.53 -30.06
N LYS A 176 7.31 -17.07 -29.14
CA LYS A 176 5.91 -16.70 -28.89
C LYS A 176 5.70 -16.10 -27.48
N SER A 177 6.64 -15.28 -27.01
CA SER A 177 6.54 -14.58 -25.73
C SER A 177 5.25 -13.72 -25.66
N LEU A 178 4.60 -13.70 -24.51
CA LEU A 178 3.40 -12.88 -24.24
C LEU A 178 3.70 -11.41 -23.94
N GLY A 179 4.99 -11.04 -23.86
CA GLY A 179 5.44 -9.67 -23.62
C GLY A 179 6.48 -9.57 -22.52
N ARG A 180 6.60 -8.39 -21.91
CA ARG A 180 7.67 -8.09 -20.94
C ARG A 180 7.59 -8.90 -19.64
N LEU A 181 6.38 -9.25 -19.21
CA LEU A 181 6.17 -10.00 -17.97
C LEU A 181 6.25 -11.52 -18.19
N ASP A 182 6.37 -12.01 -19.43
CA ASP A 182 6.36 -13.45 -19.69
C ASP A 182 7.56 -14.16 -19.05
N GLY A 183 7.28 -14.94 -18.01
CA GLY A 183 8.25 -15.70 -17.23
C GLY A 183 8.84 -14.95 -16.03
N VAL A 184 8.36 -13.74 -15.75
CA VAL A 184 8.86 -12.93 -14.62
C VAL A 184 8.16 -13.38 -13.33
N PRO A 185 8.89 -13.71 -12.25
CA PRO A 185 8.29 -14.11 -10.99
C PRO A 185 7.68 -12.90 -10.26
N PHE A 186 6.51 -13.07 -9.66
CA PHE A 186 5.87 -12.06 -8.82
C PHE A 186 5.10 -12.70 -7.65
N GLY A 187 4.79 -11.92 -6.64
CA GLY A 187 4.00 -12.34 -5.48
C GLY A 187 2.78 -11.43 -5.26
N ALA A 188 1.75 -11.98 -4.61
CA ALA A 188 0.57 -11.24 -4.22
C ALA A 188 0.39 -11.31 -2.70
N LYS A 189 0.06 -10.17 -2.08
CA LYS A 189 -0.28 -10.10 -0.66
C LYS A 189 -1.42 -11.07 -0.33
N ASP A 190 -1.40 -11.61 0.88
CA ASP A 190 -2.36 -12.61 1.33
C ASP A 190 -3.80 -12.10 1.55
N ASP A 191 -4.11 -10.89 1.09
CA ASP A 191 -5.45 -10.30 1.04
C ASP A 191 -6.05 -10.22 -0.37
N LEU A 192 -5.49 -11.02 -1.29
CA LEU A 192 -6.01 -11.28 -2.62
C LEU A 192 -6.33 -12.77 -2.78
N ASP A 193 -7.44 -13.06 -3.46
CA ASP A 193 -7.78 -14.42 -3.88
C ASP A 193 -6.97 -14.76 -5.13
N VAL A 194 -6.38 -15.95 -5.13
CA VAL A 194 -5.64 -16.52 -6.26
C VAL A 194 -6.07 -17.97 -6.38
N LYS A 195 -6.50 -18.38 -7.57
CA LYS A 195 -6.98 -19.74 -7.79
C LYS A 195 -5.93 -20.77 -7.35
N GLY A 196 -6.37 -21.73 -6.54
CA GLY A 196 -5.52 -22.78 -5.99
C GLY A 196 -4.71 -22.39 -4.76
N TYR A 197 -4.81 -21.17 -4.24
CA TYR A 197 -4.18 -20.75 -2.99
C TYR A 197 -5.23 -20.51 -1.90
N LYS A 198 -4.82 -20.66 -0.64
CA LYS A 198 -5.61 -20.21 0.50
C LYS A 198 -5.42 -18.70 0.70
N ARG A 199 -6.34 -18.12 1.47
CA ARG A 199 -6.32 -16.70 1.83
C ARG A 199 -6.50 -16.57 3.33
N HIS A 200 -5.43 -16.22 4.04
CA HIS A 200 -5.44 -16.14 5.50
C HIS A 200 -5.52 -14.72 6.04
N ILE A 201 -5.26 -13.70 5.21
CA ILE A 201 -5.18 -12.28 5.59
C ILE A 201 -4.30 -12.06 6.83
N GLY A 202 -3.23 -12.85 6.95
CA GLY A 202 -2.30 -12.84 8.08
C GLY A 202 -2.82 -13.47 9.39
N THR A 203 -4.04 -13.99 9.43
CA THR A 203 -4.60 -14.76 10.56
C THR A 203 -4.27 -16.26 10.42
N GLU A 204 -4.64 -17.10 11.37
CA GLU A 204 -4.60 -18.56 11.18
C GLU A 204 -5.81 -19.10 10.37
N LYS A 205 -6.90 -18.34 10.30
CA LYS A 205 -8.14 -18.75 9.63
C LYS A 205 -7.95 -18.75 8.11
N ASP A 206 -8.40 -19.82 7.44
CA ASP A 206 -8.58 -19.83 5.98
C ASP A 206 -9.92 -19.18 5.60
N TYR A 207 -9.86 -18.06 4.88
CA TYR A 207 -11.03 -17.32 4.42
C TYR A 207 -11.56 -17.79 3.06
N THR A 208 -10.88 -18.73 2.39
CA THR A 208 -11.49 -19.46 1.27
C THR A 208 -12.47 -20.52 1.77
N GLU A 209 -12.41 -20.87 3.05
CA GLU A 209 -13.21 -21.93 3.68
C GLU A 209 -13.07 -23.28 2.94
N GLY A 210 -11.89 -23.53 2.36
CA GLY A 210 -11.62 -24.72 1.56
C GLY A 210 -12.32 -24.77 0.21
N LYS A 211 -12.99 -23.68 -0.21
CA LYS A 211 -13.67 -23.57 -1.50
C LYS A 211 -12.69 -23.12 -2.58
N GLU A 212 -12.93 -23.54 -3.82
CA GLU A 212 -12.22 -22.97 -4.96
C GLU A 212 -12.62 -21.49 -5.12
N VAL A 213 -11.60 -20.63 -5.23
CA VAL A 213 -11.77 -19.20 -5.48
C VAL A 213 -11.29 -18.84 -6.87
N GLU A 214 -11.89 -17.80 -7.44
CA GLU A 214 -11.39 -17.18 -8.66
C GLU A 214 -10.26 -16.20 -8.35
N THR A 215 -9.28 -16.12 -9.25
CA THR A 215 -8.18 -15.17 -9.11
C THR A 215 -8.68 -13.73 -9.21
N SER A 216 -8.28 -12.88 -8.26
CA SER A 216 -8.57 -11.44 -8.27
C SER A 216 -8.06 -10.78 -9.56
N TRP A 217 -8.87 -9.93 -10.18
CA TRP A 217 -8.62 -9.33 -11.50
C TRP A 217 -7.20 -8.79 -11.69
N CYS A 218 -6.70 -8.01 -10.73
CA CYS A 218 -5.35 -7.45 -10.81
C CYS A 218 -4.25 -8.53 -10.88
N VAL A 219 -4.40 -9.65 -10.17
CA VAL A 219 -3.47 -10.79 -10.24
C VAL A 219 -3.61 -11.49 -11.58
N ALA A 220 -4.85 -11.76 -12.02
CA ALA A 220 -5.14 -12.42 -13.28
C ALA A 220 -4.52 -11.67 -14.48
N LYS A 221 -4.51 -10.32 -14.46
CA LYS A 221 -3.87 -9.53 -15.53
C LYS A 221 -2.35 -9.70 -15.60
N VAL A 222 -1.69 -9.95 -14.47
CA VAL A 222 -0.26 -10.27 -14.46
C VAL A 222 -0.02 -11.69 -14.99
N GLU A 223 -0.85 -12.66 -14.60
CA GLU A 223 -0.78 -14.04 -15.11
C GLU A 223 -1.07 -14.12 -16.63
N GLU A 224 -2.07 -13.37 -17.12
CA GLU A 224 -2.40 -13.24 -18.55
C GLU A 224 -1.25 -12.63 -19.36
N ALA A 225 -0.48 -11.70 -18.77
CA ALA A 225 0.74 -11.14 -19.36
C ALA A 225 1.95 -12.10 -19.28
N GLY A 226 1.75 -13.32 -18.76
CA GLY A 226 2.76 -14.37 -18.65
C GLY A 226 3.60 -14.34 -17.37
N GLY A 227 3.28 -13.45 -16.41
CA GLY A 227 3.94 -13.43 -15.11
C GLY A 227 3.70 -14.73 -14.32
N ILE A 228 4.69 -15.15 -13.53
CA ILE A 228 4.63 -16.38 -12.74
C ILE A 228 4.34 -16.01 -11.29
N MET A 229 3.16 -16.37 -10.80
CA MET A 229 2.77 -16.18 -9.39
C MET A 229 3.50 -17.20 -8.50
N VAL A 230 4.56 -16.77 -7.81
CA VAL A 230 5.44 -17.68 -7.04
C VAL A 230 4.99 -17.94 -5.60
N GLY A 231 4.09 -17.12 -5.07
CA GLY A 231 3.51 -17.36 -3.75
C GLY A 231 2.76 -16.19 -3.14
N LYS A 232 1.94 -16.51 -2.14
CA LYS A 232 1.26 -15.55 -1.28
C LYS A 232 2.27 -14.94 -0.31
N LEU A 233 2.19 -13.64 -0.08
CA LEU A 233 3.14 -12.89 0.74
C LEU A 233 2.61 -12.68 2.15
N SER A 234 3.49 -12.80 3.14
CA SER A 234 3.13 -12.52 4.54
C SER A 234 2.76 -11.05 4.74
N MET A 235 1.82 -10.82 5.64
CA MET A 235 1.27 -9.51 5.94
C MET A 235 1.00 -9.35 7.43
N HIS A 236 0.86 -8.11 7.90
CA HIS A 236 0.29 -7.89 9.24
C HIS A 236 -1.12 -8.46 9.29
N GLU A 237 -1.49 -9.09 10.41
CA GLU A 237 -2.81 -9.70 10.56
C GLU A 237 -3.93 -8.66 10.32
N LEU A 238 -4.87 -8.98 9.43
CA LEU A 238 -5.95 -8.11 8.94
C LEU A 238 -5.51 -6.77 8.32
N GLY A 239 -4.20 -6.55 8.14
CA GLY A 239 -3.65 -5.28 7.70
C GLY A 239 -3.65 -4.17 8.76
N MET A 240 -3.89 -4.50 10.03
CA MET A 240 -4.25 -3.53 11.08
C MET A 240 -3.06 -2.97 11.89
N ASP A 241 -1.86 -2.92 11.29
CA ASP A 241 -0.70 -2.24 11.86
C ASP A 241 0.35 -1.90 10.77
N THR A 242 1.31 -1.04 11.13
CA THR A 242 2.35 -0.50 10.24
C THR A 242 3.72 -1.18 10.40
N THR A 243 3.84 -2.24 11.21
CA THR A 243 5.10 -2.99 11.43
C THR A 243 5.27 -4.23 10.55
N ASN A 244 4.16 -4.89 10.18
CA ASN A 244 4.14 -6.26 9.68
C ASN A 244 4.61 -7.34 10.67
N ASN A 245 4.57 -7.04 11.97
CA ASN A 245 4.68 -8.08 13.00
C ASN A 245 3.55 -9.12 12.83
N ASN A 246 3.90 -10.40 12.75
CA ASN A 246 2.89 -11.46 12.65
C ASN A 246 3.37 -12.69 13.43
N PRO A 247 2.90 -12.88 14.67
CA PRO A 247 3.27 -14.06 15.47
C PRO A 247 2.76 -15.38 14.89
N ASN A 248 1.65 -15.37 14.12
CA ASN A 248 1.07 -16.58 13.53
C ASN A 248 1.94 -17.15 12.39
N TRP A 249 2.45 -16.27 11.53
CA TRP A 249 3.21 -16.63 10.32
C TRP A 249 4.70 -16.32 10.42
N GLY A 250 5.16 -15.68 11.50
CA GLY A 250 6.49 -15.11 11.60
C GLY A 250 6.58 -13.73 10.95
N THR A 251 7.52 -12.92 11.45
CA THR A 251 7.72 -11.53 11.02
C THR A 251 8.92 -11.44 10.06
N PRO A 252 8.74 -11.00 8.81
CA PRO A 252 9.87 -10.72 7.92
C PRO A 252 10.65 -9.50 8.43
N LEU A 253 11.97 -9.62 8.44
CA LEU A 253 12.89 -8.59 8.92
C LEU A 253 13.37 -7.70 7.78
N ASN A 254 13.70 -6.44 8.08
CA ASN A 254 14.14 -5.48 7.09
C ASN A 254 15.52 -5.90 6.51
N PRO A 255 15.66 -6.10 5.18
CA PRO A 255 16.93 -6.53 4.58
C PRO A 255 18.10 -5.55 4.77
N TYR A 256 17.82 -4.27 5.03
CA TYR A 256 18.86 -3.27 5.31
C TYR A 256 19.30 -3.27 6.79
N ASN A 257 18.45 -3.77 7.70
CA ASN A 257 18.78 -3.91 9.11
C ASN A 257 17.85 -4.94 9.79
N LEU A 258 18.39 -6.11 10.14
CA LEU A 258 17.59 -7.20 10.72
C LEU A 258 17.01 -6.90 12.11
N SER A 259 17.44 -5.82 12.77
CA SER A 259 16.86 -5.34 14.03
C SER A 259 15.65 -4.40 13.83
N TYR A 260 15.19 -4.23 12.59
CA TYR A 260 14.09 -3.33 12.23
C TYR A 260 12.96 -4.07 11.53
N TYR A 261 11.74 -3.56 11.73
CA TYR A 261 10.57 -3.99 10.98
C TYR A 261 10.70 -3.60 9.50
N THR A 262 10.10 -4.43 8.63
CA THR A 262 9.94 -4.14 7.20
C THR A 262 8.95 -3.02 6.93
N GLY A 263 8.15 -2.64 7.92
CA GLY A 263 6.97 -1.81 7.72
C GLY A 263 5.81 -2.66 7.22
N GLY A 264 4.59 -2.18 7.39
CA GLY A 264 3.39 -2.97 7.20
C GLY A 264 2.24 -2.19 6.58
N SER A 265 1.22 -2.90 6.10
CA SER A 265 1.01 -4.34 6.24
C SER A 265 1.46 -5.20 5.04
N THR A 266 2.18 -4.65 4.06
CA THR A 266 2.77 -5.41 2.94
C THR A 266 4.27 -5.69 3.16
N GLY A 267 4.64 -6.06 4.39
CA GLY A 267 6.04 -6.23 4.79
C GLY A 267 6.69 -7.48 4.21
N GLY A 268 5.95 -8.58 4.04
CA GLY A 268 6.48 -9.77 3.34
C GLY A 268 6.84 -9.48 1.90
N GLY A 269 5.97 -8.76 1.19
CA GLY A 269 6.24 -8.29 -0.16
C GLY A 269 7.44 -7.37 -0.27
N ALA A 270 7.54 -6.37 0.62
CA ALA A 270 8.70 -5.48 0.65
C ALA A 270 9.99 -6.23 0.99
N CYS A 271 9.97 -7.18 1.93
CA CYS A 271 11.11 -8.04 2.23
C CYS A 271 11.55 -8.85 0.99
N ALA A 272 10.61 -9.43 0.26
CA ALA A 272 10.91 -10.24 -0.92
C ALA A 272 11.57 -9.42 -2.04
N VAL A 273 11.06 -8.21 -2.30
CA VAL A 273 11.61 -7.31 -3.32
C VAL A 273 12.96 -6.73 -2.87
N ALA A 274 13.07 -6.25 -1.62
CA ALA A 274 14.31 -5.68 -1.09
C ALA A 274 15.42 -6.72 -0.86
N SER A 275 15.07 -8.02 -0.79
CA SER A 275 16.03 -9.12 -0.80
C SER A 275 16.46 -9.54 -2.22
N GLY A 276 15.89 -8.94 -3.27
CA GLY A 276 16.18 -9.29 -4.66
C GLY A 276 15.63 -10.63 -5.12
N LEU A 277 14.62 -11.19 -4.44
CA LEU A 277 14.04 -12.49 -4.80
C LEU A 277 13.11 -12.39 -6.01
N ILE A 278 12.36 -11.30 -6.09
CA ILE A 278 11.39 -11.00 -7.16
C ILE A 278 11.37 -9.48 -7.43
N PRO A 279 11.16 -9.03 -8.68
CA PRO A 279 11.26 -7.61 -9.04
C PRO A 279 10.10 -6.74 -8.55
N PHE A 280 8.91 -7.32 -8.38
CA PHE A 280 7.73 -6.60 -7.90
C PHE A 280 6.72 -7.52 -7.22
N VAL A 281 5.81 -6.91 -6.46
CA VAL A 281 4.68 -7.58 -5.78
C VAL A 281 3.43 -6.74 -5.84
N ILE A 282 2.28 -7.38 -5.61
CA ILE A 282 0.98 -6.71 -5.47
C ILE A 282 0.66 -6.59 -3.98
N GLY A 283 0.48 -5.36 -3.51
CA GLY A 283 0.11 -5.03 -2.13
C GLY A 283 -1.25 -4.36 -2.01
N SER A 284 -1.58 -3.98 -0.78
CA SER A 284 -2.75 -3.16 -0.46
C SER A 284 -2.36 -1.99 0.44
N ASP A 285 -3.04 -0.85 0.28
CA ASP A 285 -2.77 0.39 1.02
C ASP A 285 -4.08 1.04 1.44
N GLY A 286 -4.42 0.93 2.73
CA GLY A 286 -5.48 1.70 3.39
C GLY A 286 -4.89 2.91 4.12
N GLY A 287 -4.00 2.65 5.10
CA GLY A 287 -3.30 3.69 5.86
C GLY A 287 -1.79 3.76 5.60
N GLY A 288 -1.34 3.43 4.38
CA GLY A 288 0.09 3.41 4.03
C GLY A 288 0.69 2.03 3.81
N SER A 289 -0.12 0.98 3.74
CA SER A 289 0.37 -0.40 3.73
C SER A 289 1.15 -0.81 2.48
N ILE A 290 1.23 0.01 1.43
CA ILE A 290 2.21 -0.09 0.33
C ILE A 290 3.37 0.89 0.57
N ARG A 291 3.04 2.14 0.90
CA ARG A 291 4.00 3.25 1.00
C ARG A 291 4.99 3.11 2.17
N ILE A 292 4.52 2.76 3.37
CA ILE A 292 5.33 2.56 4.58
C ILE A 292 6.36 1.45 4.38
N PRO A 293 5.98 0.21 4.00
CA PRO A 293 6.98 -0.84 3.80
C PRO A 293 7.91 -0.55 2.62
N SER A 294 7.45 0.18 1.60
CA SER A 294 8.34 0.63 0.53
C SER A 294 9.39 1.59 1.06
N ASN A 295 9.00 2.56 1.90
CA ASN A 295 9.92 3.51 2.51
C ASN A 295 10.96 2.84 3.41
N TYR A 296 10.53 1.98 4.34
CA TYR A 296 11.45 1.31 5.28
C TYR A 296 12.40 0.34 4.59
N CYS A 297 11.97 -0.30 3.50
CA CYS A 297 12.79 -1.24 2.74
C CYS A 297 13.45 -0.62 1.50
N GLY A 298 13.51 0.71 1.36
CA GLY A 298 14.22 1.36 0.25
C GLY A 298 13.69 1.05 -1.15
N LEU A 299 12.38 0.84 -1.28
CA LEU A 299 11.68 0.47 -2.51
C LEU A 299 10.77 1.59 -3.01
N TYR A 300 10.22 1.39 -4.20
CA TYR A 300 9.16 2.21 -4.74
C TYR A 300 7.81 1.54 -4.50
N GLY A 301 6.83 2.31 -4.02
CA GLY A 301 5.47 1.84 -3.81
C GLY A 301 4.46 2.84 -4.33
N LEU A 302 3.44 2.36 -5.03
CA LEU A 302 2.38 3.20 -5.58
C LEU A 302 1.03 2.85 -4.94
N LYS A 303 0.41 3.84 -4.28
CA LYS A 303 -1.01 3.84 -3.93
C LYS A 303 -1.79 4.49 -5.08
N PRO A 304 -2.52 3.74 -5.92
CA PRO A 304 -3.33 4.34 -6.98
C PRO A 304 -4.55 5.09 -6.43
N SER A 305 -5.24 5.82 -7.30
CA SER A 305 -6.55 6.39 -6.98
C SER A 305 -7.54 5.31 -6.55
N HIS A 306 -8.42 5.63 -5.61
CA HIS A 306 -9.48 4.73 -5.15
C HIS A 306 -10.34 4.24 -6.35
N GLY A 307 -10.70 2.95 -6.33
CA GLY A 307 -11.44 2.29 -7.42
C GLY A 307 -10.65 2.02 -8.71
N ARG A 308 -9.36 2.39 -8.80
CA ARG A 308 -8.56 2.21 -10.03
C ARG A 308 -8.29 0.73 -10.35
N VAL A 309 -7.83 -0.02 -9.35
CA VAL A 309 -7.38 -1.41 -9.50
C VAL A 309 -8.44 -2.33 -8.91
N SER A 310 -9.10 -3.11 -9.78
CA SER A 310 -10.15 -4.05 -9.39
C SER A 310 -9.58 -5.29 -8.69
N THR A 311 -10.29 -5.76 -7.65
CA THR A 311 -10.07 -7.08 -7.03
C THR A 311 -11.14 -8.10 -7.33
N LEU A 312 -12.22 -7.74 -8.05
CA LEU A 312 -13.27 -8.69 -8.40
C LEU A 312 -12.68 -9.97 -9.03
N PRO A 313 -13.27 -11.14 -8.78
CA PRO A 313 -14.54 -11.36 -8.07
C PRO A 313 -14.40 -11.47 -6.55
N LEU A 314 -13.19 -11.37 -5.99
CA LEU A 314 -13.03 -11.21 -4.54
C LEU A 314 -13.86 -10.00 -4.15
N SER A 315 -14.96 -10.29 -3.44
CA SER A 315 -15.84 -9.26 -2.92
C SER A 315 -14.94 -8.35 -2.14
N SER A 316 -14.95 -7.13 -2.59
CA SER A 316 -13.91 -6.22 -2.24
C SER A 316 -13.84 -6.09 -0.73
N PHE A 317 -12.61 -6.13 -0.22
CA PHE A 317 -12.33 -5.48 1.05
C PHE A 317 -12.44 -3.95 0.88
N ASP A 318 -13.49 -3.48 0.17
CA ASP A 318 -13.81 -2.08 -0.13
C ASP A 318 -14.23 -1.45 1.19
N ASN A 319 -13.18 -1.07 1.88
CA ASN A 319 -13.15 -0.02 2.84
C ASN A 319 -12.94 1.25 2.01
N SER A 320 -13.55 2.36 2.39
CA SER A 320 -13.52 3.63 1.65
C SER A 320 -12.14 4.30 1.60
N VAL A 321 -11.06 3.56 1.89
CA VAL A 321 -9.67 4.02 1.93
C VAL A 321 -8.69 3.05 1.28
N THR A 322 -9.04 1.77 1.14
CA THR A 322 -8.09 0.71 0.78
C THR A 322 -8.02 0.54 -0.73
N VAL A 323 -6.81 0.56 -1.28
CA VAL A 323 -6.55 0.28 -2.70
C VAL A 323 -5.60 -0.89 -2.89
N ARG A 324 -5.42 -1.33 -4.14
CA ARG A 324 -4.35 -2.25 -4.55
C ARG A 324 -3.34 -1.54 -5.43
N GLY A 325 -2.09 -1.91 -5.30
CA GLY A 325 -1.00 -1.29 -6.06
C GLY A 325 0.31 -2.07 -5.96
N PRO A 326 1.29 -1.72 -6.79
CA PRO A 326 2.56 -2.41 -6.82
C PRO A 326 3.56 -1.87 -5.79
N VAL A 327 4.46 -2.76 -5.37
CA VAL A 327 5.76 -2.42 -4.77
C VAL A 327 6.85 -3.01 -5.67
N ALA A 328 7.87 -2.23 -6.01
CA ALA A 328 8.94 -2.64 -6.93
C ALA A 328 10.30 -2.05 -6.54
N SER A 329 11.38 -2.66 -7.03
CA SER A 329 12.75 -2.24 -6.76
C SER A 329 13.19 -0.99 -7.53
N ASN A 330 12.44 -0.61 -8.57
CA ASN A 330 12.74 0.53 -9.42
C ASN A 330 11.47 1.11 -10.06
N MET A 331 11.57 2.33 -10.57
CA MET A 331 10.44 3.04 -11.17
C MET A 331 9.92 2.41 -12.47
N ALA A 332 10.78 1.74 -13.25
CA ALA A 332 10.37 1.11 -14.50
C ALA A 332 9.43 -0.08 -14.23
N ASP A 333 9.80 -0.91 -13.27
CA ASP A 333 9.01 -2.07 -12.84
C ASP A 333 7.76 -1.63 -12.08
N LEU A 334 7.80 -0.53 -11.33
CA LEU A 334 6.63 0.05 -10.69
C LEU A 334 5.59 0.52 -11.72
N ASP A 335 6.02 1.24 -12.76
CA ASP A 335 5.13 1.73 -13.82
C ASP A 335 4.56 0.57 -14.64
N LEU A 336 5.39 -0.40 -15.05
CA LEU A 336 4.94 -1.59 -15.78
C LEU A 336 3.91 -2.39 -14.98
N SER A 337 4.22 -2.70 -13.72
CA SER A 337 3.31 -3.43 -12.85
C SER A 337 2.01 -2.65 -12.64
N TYR A 338 2.07 -1.35 -12.33
CA TYR A 338 0.87 -0.51 -12.19
C TYR A 338 -0.03 -0.57 -13.42
N ARG A 339 0.54 -0.44 -14.62
CA ARG A 339 -0.24 -0.48 -15.88
C ARG A 339 -0.97 -1.80 -16.06
N THR A 340 -0.32 -2.91 -15.73
CA THR A 340 -0.91 -4.25 -15.80
C THR A 340 -2.03 -4.42 -14.77
N LEU A 341 -1.81 -3.98 -13.52
CA LEU A 341 -2.80 -4.06 -12.45
C LEU A 341 -4.03 -3.17 -12.72
N ALA A 342 -3.81 -2.00 -13.33
CA ALA A 342 -4.82 -0.97 -13.55
C ALA A 342 -5.55 -1.08 -14.89
N VAL A 343 -5.48 -2.24 -15.56
CA VAL A 343 -6.37 -2.54 -16.69
C VAL A 343 -7.82 -2.50 -16.21
N PRO A 344 -8.69 -1.64 -16.78
CA PRO A 344 -10.08 -1.51 -16.35
C PRO A 344 -10.79 -2.87 -16.38
N ASN A 345 -11.49 -3.21 -15.30
CA ASN A 345 -12.33 -4.41 -15.25
C ASN A 345 -13.75 -4.08 -15.72
N PRO A 346 -14.24 -4.64 -16.85
CA PRO A 346 -15.60 -4.37 -17.34
C PRO A 346 -16.72 -4.67 -16.32
N SER A 347 -16.51 -5.64 -15.44
CA SER A 347 -17.49 -6.08 -14.44
C SER A 347 -17.47 -5.26 -13.14
N ASP A 348 -16.48 -4.41 -12.95
CA ASP A 348 -16.33 -3.57 -11.76
C ASP A 348 -16.89 -2.16 -12.01
N HIS A 349 -17.84 -1.74 -11.19
CA HIS A 349 -18.57 -0.48 -11.36
C HIS A 349 -17.72 0.80 -11.23
N LEU A 350 -16.56 0.74 -10.56
CA LEU A 350 -15.61 1.86 -10.47
C LEU A 350 -14.49 1.68 -11.48
N SER A 351 -13.83 0.52 -11.46
CA SER A 351 -12.66 0.27 -12.31
C SER A 351 -13.00 0.38 -13.79
N ASN A 352 -14.22 -0.02 -14.22
CA ASN A 352 -14.62 0.14 -15.62
C ASN A 352 -14.72 1.60 -16.08
N LYS A 353 -14.96 2.57 -15.18
CA LYS A 353 -15.14 3.98 -15.57
C LYS A 353 -13.80 4.66 -15.85
N PHE A 354 -12.74 4.14 -15.28
CA PHE A 354 -11.39 4.62 -15.45
C PHE A 354 -10.86 4.30 -16.87
N PRO A 355 -10.11 5.23 -17.51
CA PRO A 355 -9.44 4.94 -18.78
C PRO A 355 -8.24 4.00 -18.56
N HIS A 356 -7.76 3.35 -19.61
CA HIS A 356 -6.49 2.63 -19.54
C HIS A 356 -5.37 3.59 -19.10
N PRO A 357 -4.42 3.14 -18.25
CA PRO A 357 -3.30 3.97 -17.84
C PRO A 357 -2.54 4.51 -19.05
N ARG A 358 -2.56 5.83 -19.29
CA ARG A 358 -1.85 6.41 -20.43
C ARG A 358 -0.34 6.21 -20.29
N PRO A 359 0.38 5.95 -21.39
CA PRO A 359 1.82 6.03 -21.34
C PRO A 359 2.23 7.45 -20.98
N PHE A 360 3.26 7.59 -20.14
CA PHE A 360 3.78 8.91 -19.84
C PHE A 360 4.39 9.45 -21.15
N PRO A 361 3.86 10.52 -21.77
CA PRO A 361 4.61 11.19 -22.83
C PRO A 361 5.88 11.65 -22.12
N GLY A 362 7.03 11.05 -22.47
CA GLY A 362 8.27 11.09 -21.69
C GLY A 362 8.56 12.45 -21.06
N LEU A 363 9.29 12.49 -19.94
CA LEU A 363 9.70 13.72 -19.25
C LEU A 363 10.18 14.78 -20.26
N SER A 364 9.27 15.62 -20.74
CA SER A 364 9.65 16.79 -21.49
C SER A 364 10.43 17.63 -20.49
N SER A 365 11.72 17.81 -20.75
CA SER A 365 12.60 18.69 -19.99
C SER A 365 12.04 20.12 -19.86
N SER A 366 10.98 20.45 -20.60
CA SER A 366 10.30 21.73 -20.59
C SER A 366 9.18 21.89 -19.54
N ARG A 367 8.78 20.86 -18.79
CA ARG A 367 7.59 20.95 -17.91
C ARG A 367 7.96 21.10 -16.44
N THR A 368 8.22 22.35 -16.03
CA THR A 368 8.25 22.76 -14.62
C THR A 368 7.00 22.26 -13.88
N ARG A 369 7.20 21.57 -12.75
CA ARG A 369 6.12 21.14 -11.85
C ARG A 369 6.08 22.03 -10.62
N THR A 370 4.90 22.10 -10.01
CA THR A 370 4.69 22.80 -8.74
C THR A 370 4.62 21.78 -7.61
N LEU A 371 5.47 21.95 -6.60
CA LEU A 371 5.53 21.14 -5.39
C LEU A 371 4.91 21.94 -4.23
N GLY A 372 3.79 21.46 -3.70
CA GLY A 372 3.12 22.05 -2.54
C GLY A 372 3.64 21.45 -1.25
N ILE A 373 4.05 22.29 -0.30
CA ILE A 373 4.55 21.85 1.01
C ILE A 373 3.73 22.51 2.12
N CYS A 374 3.12 21.71 2.99
CA CYS A 374 2.56 22.19 4.25
C CYS A 374 3.65 22.13 5.31
N LYS A 375 4.40 23.23 5.45
CA LYS A 375 5.63 23.27 6.26
C LYS A 375 5.47 22.79 7.71
N PRO A 376 4.47 23.26 8.49
CA PRO A 376 4.31 22.80 9.88
C PRO A 376 4.07 21.29 9.99
N TRP A 377 3.39 20.69 9.01
CA TRP A 377 3.15 19.25 8.97
C TRP A 377 4.39 18.49 8.48
N PHE A 378 5.11 19.01 7.49
CA PHE A 378 6.36 18.45 7.00
C PHE A 378 7.46 18.40 8.09
N ASP A 379 7.58 19.47 8.86
CA ASP A 379 8.62 19.66 9.89
C ASP A 379 8.43 18.74 11.12
N ARG A 380 7.37 17.89 11.15
CA ARG A 380 7.13 16.88 12.19
C ARG A 380 7.91 15.58 12.03
N ALA A 381 8.52 15.38 10.87
CA ALA A 381 9.43 14.25 10.67
C ALA A 381 10.71 14.43 11.51
N ASP A 382 11.40 13.33 11.79
CA ASP A 382 12.68 13.34 12.46
C ASP A 382 13.74 14.08 11.62
N PRO A 383 14.75 14.73 12.22
CA PRO A 383 15.72 15.55 11.50
C PRO A 383 16.39 14.84 10.30
N ALA A 384 16.73 13.56 10.43
CA ALA A 384 17.34 12.79 9.34
C ALA A 384 16.39 12.62 8.13
N VAL A 385 15.09 12.44 8.38
CA VAL A 385 14.07 12.34 7.34
C VAL A 385 13.87 13.70 6.68
N GLN A 386 13.79 14.76 7.48
CA GLN A 386 13.71 16.13 6.94
C GLN A 386 14.91 16.41 6.02
N GLN A 387 16.13 16.08 6.44
CA GLN A 387 17.33 16.30 5.65
C GLN A 387 17.29 15.55 4.31
N ALA A 388 16.87 14.28 4.31
CA ALA A 388 16.74 13.49 3.09
C ALA A 388 15.70 14.09 2.12
N CYS A 389 14.51 14.45 2.62
CA CYS A 389 13.47 15.06 1.80
C CYS A 389 13.88 16.44 1.27
N HIS A 390 14.53 17.28 2.08
CA HIS A 390 15.06 18.57 1.61
C HIS A 390 16.11 18.38 0.51
N SER A 391 16.98 17.39 0.63
CA SER A 391 17.98 17.08 -0.40
C SER A 391 17.33 16.69 -1.73
N ALA A 392 16.27 15.87 -1.68
CA ALA A 392 15.50 15.51 -2.86
C ALA A 392 14.77 16.72 -3.48
N LEU A 393 14.19 17.60 -2.65
CA LEU A 393 13.56 18.84 -3.11
C LEU A 393 14.57 19.76 -3.79
N GLN A 394 15.75 19.96 -3.19
CA GLN A 394 16.81 20.79 -3.78
C GLN A 394 17.27 20.25 -5.14
N PHE A 395 17.44 18.94 -5.26
CA PHE A 395 17.75 18.31 -6.55
C PHE A 395 16.66 18.54 -7.61
N LEU A 396 15.37 18.43 -7.24
CA LEU A 396 14.27 18.70 -8.16
C LEU A 396 14.21 20.17 -8.59
N ILE A 397 14.56 21.09 -7.70
CA ILE A 397 14.62 22.52 -7.98
C ILE A 397 15.81 22.83 -8.90
N SER A 398 17.02 22.36 -8.56
CA SER A 398 18.24 22.68 -9.31
C SER A 398 18.28 22.05 -10.69
N GLU A 399 17.92 20.76 -10.81
CA GLU A 399 18.09 20.01 -12.05
C GLU A 399 16.88 20.09 -12.98
N TYR A 400 15.67 20.29 -12.43
CA TYR A 400 14.42 20.25 -13.19
C TYR A 400 13.62 21.55 -13.12
N ASN A 401 14.14 22.59 -12.44
CA ASN A 401 13.49 23.89 -12.30
C ASN A 401 12.05 23.77 -11.76
N TYR A 402 11.83 22.86 -10.80
CA TYR A 402 10.55 22.72 -10.13
C TYR A 402 10.31 23.90 -9.17
N LYS A 403 9.05 24.33 -9.06
CA LYS A 403 8.64 25.43 -8.19
C LYS A 403 8.09 24.87 -6.89
N VAL A 404 8.56 25.38 -5.75
CA VAL A 404 7.97 25.07 -4.44
C VAL A 404 6.98 26.18 -4.09
N VAL A 405 5.80 25.80 -3.60
CA VAL A 405 4.81 26.72 -3.05
C VAL A 405 4.41 26.23 -1.66
N ASP A 406 4.28 27.16 -0.72
CA ASP A 406 3.73 26.86 0.59
C ASP A 406 2.22 26.67 0.46
N ILE A 407 1.70 25.59 1.04
CA ILE A 407 0.28 25.30 1.12
C ILE A 407 -0.14 25.12 2.58
N SER A 408 -1.41 25.31 2.87
CA SER A 408 -2.03 24.87 4.13
C SER A 408 -2.70 23.51 3.93
N MET A 409 -2.84 22.76 5.03
CA MET A 409 -3.71 21.59 5.10
C MET A 409 -4.51 21.69 6.39
N PRO A 410 -5.85 21.82 6.32
CA PRO A 410 -6.69 21.94 7.51
C PRO A 410 -6.76 20.61 8.27
N LEU A 411 -6.97 20.67 9.59
CA LEU A 411 -7.36 19.51 10.40
C LEU A 411 -6.44 18.28 10.22
N THR A 412 -5.12 18.47 10.13
CA THR A 412 -4.19 17.36 9.83
C THR A 412 -4.21 16.27 10.90
N TYR A 413 -4.20 16.64 12.18
CA TYR A 413 -4.31 15.68 13.28
C TYR A 413 -5.69 15.00 13.31
N GLU A 414 -6.77 15.78 13.24
CA GLU A 414 -8.14 15.25 13.20
C GLU A 414 -8.36 14.34 11.99
N GLY A 415 -7.74 14.65 10.85
CA GLY A 415 -7.68 13.85 9.64
C GLY A 415 -7.09 12.47 9.84
N GLN A 416 -5.95 12.44 10.52
CA GLN A 416 -5.27 11.21 10.87
C GLN A 416 -6.14 10.33 11.77
N ILE A 417 -6.81 10.93 12.76
CA ILE A 417 -7.74 10.23 13.65
C ILE A 417 -9.00 9.77 12.90
N ALA A 418 -9.57 10.61 12.03
CA ALA A 418 -10.72 10.29 11.20
C ALA A 418 -10.41 9.12 10.24
N HIS A 419 -9.22 9.12 9.65
CA HIS A 419 -8.72 8.02 8.82
C HIS A 419 -8.62 6.71 9.62
N ALA A 420 -7.92 6.74 10.75
CA ALA A 420 -7.73 5.57 11.61
C ALA A 420 -9.08 5.02 12.11
N MET A 421 -10.00 5.90 12.51
CA MET A 421 -11.35 5.51 12.91
C MET A 421 -12.12 4.85 11.75
N THR A 422 -12.07 5.45 10.55
CA THR A 422 -12.79 4.94 9.38
C THR A 422 -12.32 3.53 9.00
N ILE A 423 -11.00 3.33 8.87
CA ILE A 423 -10.45 2.02 8.46
C ILE A 423 -10.71 0.94 9.52
N LEU A 424 -10.64 1.28 10.81
CA LEU A 424 -10.90 0.37 11.91
C LEU A 424 -12.39 -0.02 11.97
N ALA A 425 -13.30 0.95 11.88
CA ALA A 425 -14.73 0.73 11.91
C ALA A 425 -15.18 -0.17 10.75
N GLU A 426 -14.75 0.14 9.53
CA GLU A 426 -15.06 -0.67 8.35
C GLU A 426 -14.47 -2.08 8.44
N THR A 427 -13.24 -2.25 8.94
CA THR A 427 -12.64 -3.58 9.17
C THR A 427 -13.41 -4.39 10.21
N THR A 428 -13.91 -3.72 11.25
CA THR A 428 -14.65 -4.36 12.34
C THR A 428 -15.96 -4.98 11.88
N THR A 429 -16.64 -4.37 10.91
CA THR A 429 -17.86 -4.93 10.31
C THR A 429 -17.63 -6.30 9.65
N LYS A 430 -16.38 -6.60 9.28
CA LYS A 430 -15.96 -7.83 8.60
C LYS A 430 -15.42 -8.87 9.58
N ALA A 431 -14.87 -8.44 10.71
CA ALA A 431 -14.36 -9.30 11.79
C ALA A 431 -15.49 -9.75 12.75
N LYS A 432 -16.27 -10.77 12.33
CA LYS A 432 -17.39 -11.33 13.12
C LYS A 432 -16.97 -11.83 14.50
N SER A 433 -15.76 -12.37 14.64
CA SER A 433 -15.21 -12.85 15.91
C SER A 433 -13.77 -12.35 16.09
N LEU A 434 -13.40 -12.05 17.34
CA LEU A 434 -12.04 -11.66 17.72
C LEU A 434 -11.25 -12.83 18.33
N ALA A 435 -11.90 -13.96 18.63
CA ALA A 435 -11.33 -15.04 19.45
C ALA A 435 -10.00 -15.60 18.92
N ASN A 436 -9.84 -15.65 17.59
CA ASN A 436 -8.67 -16.25 16.93
C ASN A 436 -7.69 -15.20 16.38
N LEU A 437 -7.78 -13.95 16.83
CA LEU A 437 -6.83 -12.90 16.45
C LEU A 437 -5.64 -12.84 17.42
N THR A 438 -4.54 -12.29 16.93
CA THR A 438 -3.38 -11.95 17.77
C THR A 438 -3.80 -11.01 18.91
N PRO A 439 -3.12 -11.05 20.07
CA PRO A 439 -3.43 -10.17 21.20
C PRO A 439 -3.49 -8.68 20.85
N ALA A 440 -2.58 -8.19 20.00
CA ALA A 440 -2.57 -6.79 19.56
C ALA A 440 -3.85 -6.43 18.79
N ASN A 441 -4.23 -7.24 17.80
CA ASN A 441 -5.43 -7.00 17.01
C ASN A 441 -6.73 -7.20 17.79
N LYS A 442 -6.74 -8.09 18.78
CA LYS A 442 -7.87 -8.23 19.72
C LYS A 442 -8.14 -6.92 20.45
N ILE A 443 -7.11 -6.30 21.02
CA ILE A 443 -7.24 -5.00 21.70
C ILE A 443 -7.72 -3.95 20.70
N LEU A 444 -7.04 -3.82 19.56
CA LEU A 444 -7.33 -2.79 18.57
C LEU A 444 -8.77 -2.89 18.03
N LEU A 445 -9.23 -4.08 17.67
CA LEU A 445 -10.60 -4.26 17.17
C LEU A 445 -11.64 -4.21 18.29
N SER A 446 -11.30 -4.51 19.54
CA SER A 446 -12.20 -4.26 20.67
C SER A 446 -12.43 -2.77 20.88
N VAL A 447 -11.36 -1.95 20.83
CA VAL A 447 -11.46 -0.48 20.84
C VAL A 447 -12.29 0.01 19.66
N SER A 448 -12.06 -0.53 18.47
CA SER A 448 -12.83 -0.17 17.27
C SER A 448 -14.32 -0.51 17.40
N ARG A 449 -14.69 -1.64 18.02
CA ARG A 449 -16.10 -1.99 18.30
C ARG A 449 -16.82 -1.00 19.20
N ALA A 450 -16.08 -0.20 19.97
CA ALA A 450 -16.65 0.87 20.79
C ALA A 450 -16.88 2.18 20.03
N THR A 451 -16.56 2.25 18.72
CA THR A 451 -16.76 3.44 17.88
C THR A 451 -18.24 3.82 17.79
N PRO A 452 -18.66 4.98 18.31
CA PRO A 452 -20.02 5.45 18.15
C PRO A 452 -20.30 5.79 16.68
N ALA A 453 -21.53 5.50 16.21
CA ALA A 453 -21.96 5.88 14.86
C ALA A 453 -21.83 7.40 14.63
N THR A 454 -22.05 8.21 15.65
CA THR A 454 -21.88 9.67 15.60
C THR A 454 -20.44 10.08 15.29
N ASP A 455 -19.46 9.41 15.91
CA ASP A 455 -18.05 9.73 15.69
C ASP A 455 -17.60 9.30 14.28
N TYR A 456 -18.11 8.15 13.80
CA TYR A 456 -17.89 7.73 12.41
C TYR A 456 -18.45 8.74 11.39
N LEU A 457 -19.64 9.29 11.64
CA LEU A 457 -20.21 10.36 10.80
C LEU A 457 -19.35 11.62 10.81
N LEU A 458 -18.83 12.03 11.98
CA LEU A 458 -17.92 13.17 12.08
C LEU A 458 -16.62 12.94 11.29
N ALA A 459 -16.07 11.72 11.32
CA ALA A 459 -14.90 11.37 10.51
C ALA A 459 -15.16 11.55 9.00
N GLN A 460 -16.37 11.22 8.53
CA GLN A 460 -16.73 11.43 7.12
C GLN A 460 -16.92 12.91 6.76
N LYS A 461 -17.24 13.77 7.73
CA LYS A 461 -17.25 15.23 7.52
C LYS A 461 -15.83 15.80 7.37
N VAL A 462 -14.87 15.31 8.16
CA VAL A 462 -13.45 15.66 7.99
C VAL A 462 -12.98 15.30 6.57
N ARG A 463 -13.36 14.12 6.06
CA ARG A 463 -13.09 13.74 4.66
C ARG A 463 -13.65 14.77 3.68
N THR A 464 -14.89 15.23 3.86
CA THR A 464 -15.47 16.28 3.00
C THR A 464 -14.60 17.54 2.98
N ILE A 465 -14.20 18.03 4.16
CA ILE A 465 -13.32 19.22 4.28
C ILE A 465 -12.00 19.01 3.51
N HIS A 466 -11.32 17.89 3.72
CA HIS A 466 -10.06 17.61 3.00
C HIS A 466 -10.25 17.52 1.50
N MET A 467 -11.27 16.82 1.05
CA MET A 467 -11.53 16.67 -0.38
C MET A 467 -11.86 18.03 -1.04
N GLN A 468 -12.64 18.88 -0.37
CA GLN A 468 -12.94 20.22 -0.85
C GLN A 468 -11.69 21.11 -0.89
N HIS A 469 -10.87 21.06 0.17
CA HIS A 469 -9.64 21.82 0.27
C HIS A 469 -8.61 21.39 -0.79
N LEU A 470 -8.45 20.09 -1.00
CA LEU A 470 -7.59 19.55 -2.05
C LEU A 470 -8.07 19.97 -3.44
N ALA A 471 -9.38 19.96 -3.70
CA ALA A 471 -9.93 20.49 -4.95
C ALA A 471 -9.62 21.99 -5.13
N HIS A 472 -9.70 22.78 -4.07
CA HIS A 472 -9.27 24.18 -4.09
C HIS A 472 -7.79 24.31 -4.46
N LEU A 473 -6.89 23.58 -3.79
CA LEU A 473 -5.45 23.60 -4.07
C LEU A 473 -5.13 23.16 -5.51
N PHE A 474 -5.76 22.11 -6.02
CA PHE A 474 -5.56 21.65 -7.41
C PHE A 474 -6.14 22.62 -8.44
N LYS A 475 -7.18 23.38 -8.09
CA LYS A 475 -7.72 24.45 -8.93
C LYS A 475 -6.78 25.66 -8.97
N GLN A 476 -6.24 26.05 -7.81
CA GLN A 476 -5.31 27.16 -7.64
C GLN A 476 -3.95 26.88 -8.29
N HIS A 477 -3.46 25.65 -8.16
CA HIS A 477 -2.17 25.20 -8.68
C HIS A 477 -2.36 23.99 -9.62
N PRO A 478 -2.70 24.20 -10.91
CA PRO A 478 -2.89 23.11 -11.86
C PRO A 478 -1.64 22.24 -12.00
N GLY A 479 -1.79 20.94 -11.73
CA GLY A 479 -0.67 19.99 -11.76
C GLY A 479 0.22 20.00 -10.52
N LEU A 480 -0.29 20.56 -9.40
CA LEU A 480 0.33 20.48 -8.07
C LEU A 480 0.63 19.02 -7.71
N ILE A 481 1.82 18.82 -7.15
CA ILE A 481 2.21 17.61 -6.44
C ILE A 481 2.39 18.04 -4.99
N ILE A 482 1.62 17.47 -4.07
CA ILE A 482 1.83 17.70 -2.64
C ILE A 482 2.96 16.78 -2.19
N VAL A 483 3.96 17.35 -1.52
CA VAL A 483 5.15 16.62 -1.08
C VAL A 483 5.19 16.57 0.44
N THR A 484 5.25 15.35 0.97
CA THR A 484 5.46 15.04 2.39
C THR A 484 6.50 13.93 2.51
N PRO A 485 7.19 13.79 3.66
CA PRO A 485 7.89 12.56 3.99
C PRO A 485 6.92 11.38 3.94
N THR A 486 7.36 10.18 3.55
CA THR A 486 6.45 9.01 3.55
C THR A 486 6.10 8.56 4.96
N THR A 487 7.09 8.55 5.85
CA THR A 487 6.96 8.29 7.29
C THR A 487 7.73 9.37 8.04
N PRO A 488 7.37 9.69 9.29
CA PRO A 488 8.09 10.69 10.07
C PRO A 488 9.45 10.18 10.57
N ASN A 489 9.71 8.87 10.57
CA ASN A 489 10.97 8.26 10.99
C ASN A 489 11.58 7.42 9.85
N ALA A 490 12.85 7.05 9.99
CA ALA A 490 13.57 6.24 8.99
C ALA A 490 13.24 4.75 9.03
N GLY A 491 12.71 4.26 10.16
CA GLY A 491 12.42 2.85 10.40
C GLY A 491 11.90 2.65 11.82
N TRP A 492 11.30 1.48 12.07
CA TRP A 492 10.82 1.09 13.39
C TRP A 492 11.70 -0.05 13.95
N PRO A 493 12.50 0.19 15.01
CA PRO A 493 13.30 -0.85 15.64
C PRO A 493 12.44 -1.88 16.35
N ILE A 494 12.84 -3.14 16.28
CA ILE A 494 12.16 -4.26 16.94
C ILE A 494 12.64 -4.32 18.40
N GLY A 495 11.71 -4.20 19.34
CA GLY A 495 12.01 -4.36 20.75
C GLY A 495 11.97 -5.82 21.22
N GLU A 496 12.46 -6.03 22.44
CA GLU A 496 12.51 -7.36 23.07
C GLU A 496 11.10 -7.99 23.21
N GLY A 497 10.98 -9.25 22.80
CA GLY A 497 9.75 -10.05 22.93
C GLY A 497 8.65 -9.75 21.92
N GLU A 498 8.81 -8.75 21.05
CA GLU A 498 7.77 -8.31 20.12
C GLU A 498 7.54 -9.31 18.99
N LEU A 499 8.58 -10.01 18.52
CA LEU A 499 8.45 -11.00 17.45
C LEU A 499 7.66 -12.25 17.85
N THR A 500 7.61 -12.57 19.14
CA THR A 500 6.99 -13.81 19.64
C THR A 500 5.55 -13.63 20.07
N HIS A 501 5.20 -12.48 20.64
CA HIS A 501 3.86 -12.25 21.20
C HIS A 501 3.16 -11.01 20.62
N GLY A 502 3.84 -10.24 19.79
CA GLY A 502 3.37 -8.96 19.28
C GLY A 502 3.56 -7.79 20.25
N MET A 503 3.05 -6.64 19.82
CA MET A 503 3.08 -5.36 20.53
C MET A 503 1.83 -4.55 20.17
N THR A 504 1.36 -3.72 21.09
CA THR A 504 0.51 -2.57 20.78
C THR A 504 1.23 -1.28 21.14
N ASP A 505 1.45 -0.43 20.13
CA ASP A 505 1.95 0.94 20.27
C ASP A 505 1.13 1.84 19.34
N GLY A 506 -0.07 2.19 19.82
CA GLY A 506 -1.00 3.02 19.06
C GLY A 506 -0.44 4.42 18.74
N ASN A 507 0.49 4.93 19.55
CA ASN A 507 1.11 6.22 19.32
C ASN A 507 2.01 6.18 18.09
N MET A 508 2.91 5.21 18.02
CA MET A 508 3.82 5.06 16.89
C MET A 508 3.06 4.59 15.62
N GLN A 509 2.06 3.73 15.77
CA GLN A 509 1.19 3.31 14.67
C GLN A 509 0.52 4.53 14.01
N VAL A 510 -0.15 5.38 14.81
CA VAL A 510 -0.78 6.60 14.32
C VAL A 510 0.27 7.53 13.72
N ARG A 511 1.37 7.80 14.44
CA ARG A 511 2.49 8.63 13.97
C ARG A 511 3.02 8.19 12.60
N ASN A 512 3.20 6.91 12.34
CA ASN A 512 3.71 6.42 11.05
C ASN A 512 2.75 6.66 9.87
N MET A 513 1.46 6.77 10.14
CA MET A 513 0.44 7.13 9.14
C MET A 513 0.29 8.64 8.97
N GLU A 514 0.94 9.46 9.81
CA GLU A 514 0.73 10.90 9.86
C GLU A 514 0.86 11.56 8.48
N PRO A 515 1.96 11.39 7.72
CA PRO A 515 2.19 12.17 6.51
C PRO A 515 1.33 11.76 5.30
N ILE A 516 0.56 10.69 5.44
CA ILE A 516 -0.08 9.96 4.34
C ILE A 516 -1.58 9.73 4.52
N SER A 517 -2.12 10.03 5.70
CA SER A 517 -3.50 9.78 6.12
C SER A 517 -4.53 10.76 5.54
N GLN A 518 -4.07 11.87 4.94
CA GLN A 518 -4.93 12.93 4.38
C GLN A 518 -5.34 12.64 2.91
N PHE A 519 -4.83 11.56 2.29
CA PHE A 519 -4.88 11.32 0.84
C PHE A 519 -5.32 9.91 0.44
#